data_AF-A0A482XS92-F1
#
_entry.id   AF-A0A482XS92-F1
#
_cell.length_a   1.000
_cell.length_b   1.000
_cell.length_c   1.000
_cell.angle_alpha   90.00
_cell.angle_beta   90.00
_cell.angle_gamma   90.00
#
_symmetry.space_group_name_H-M   'P 1'
#
loop_
_entity.id
_entity.type
_entity.pdbx_description
1 polymer ?
#
loop_
_entity_poly.entity_id
_entity_poly.type
_entity_poly.pdbx_seq_one_letter_code
_entity_poly.pdbx_strand_id
1 'polypeptide(L)'
;MMDFDESFIMNQDLDEPEQAQEAKEGPRRGRKPGRRSADKMDVKAKLERSRQSARECRARKKLRYQYLEELVTEREKAVMLLRRELDKYRASVKDVEEGRMTEEVQVLLSELGIIKQET
;
A
#
# COMPACT_ATOMS: atom_id res chain seq x y z
N MET A 1 -23.16 -20.70 9.50
CA MET A 1 -22.75 -20.94 8.10
C MET A 1 -21.72 -19.85 7.83
N MET A 2 -20.44 -20.22 7.74
CA MET A 2 -19.37 -19.24 7.45
C MET A 2 -19.33 -19.04 5.94
N ASP A 3 -19.34 -17.78 5.52
CA ASP A 3 -19.47 -17.38 4.12
C ASP A 3 -18.25 -17.78 3.28
N PHE A 4 -18.54 -18.28 2.09
CA PHE A 4 -17.59 -18.82 1.09
C PHE A 4 -16.54 -17.78 0.63
N ASP A 5 -16.78 -16.49 0.88
CA ASP A 5 -15.94 -15.37 0.46
C ASP A 5 -14.69 -15.12 1.34
N GLU A 6 -14.59 -15.73 2.53
CA GLU A 6 -13.37 -15.59 3.36
C GLU A 6 -12.20 -16.47 2.87
N SER A 7 -12.48 -17.49 2.05
CA SER A 7 -11.49 -18.43 1.51
C SER A 7 -10.71 -17.90 0.30
N PHE A 8 -11.27 -16.90 -0.40
CA PHE A 8 -10.69 -16.36 -1.63
C PHE A 8 -9.59 -15.31 -1.34
N ILE A 9 -9.72 -14.57 -0.24
CA ILE A 9 -8.76 -13.51 0.14
C ILE A 9 -7.48 -14.08 0.80
N MET A 10 -7.51 -15.33 1.29
CA MET A 10 -6.35 -15.99 1.90
C MET A 10 -5.43 -16.72 0.92
N ASN A 11 -5.71 -16.71 -0.39
CA ASN A 11 -5.01 -17.55 -1.39
C ASN A 11 -4.33 -16.78 -2.55
N GLN A 12 -4.13 -15.46 -2.44
CA GLN A 12 -3.29 -14.73 -3.39
C GLN A 12 -2.11 -14.05 -2.66
N ASP A 13 -0.93 -14.62 -2.92
CA ASP A 13 0.40 -14.05 -2.73
C ASP A 13 0.94 -13.92 -1.30
N LEU A 14 0.85 -15.01 -0.53
CA LEU A 14 1.91 -15.30 0.44
C LEU A 14 3.16 -15.72 -0.35
N ASP A 15 3.99 -14.74 -0.71
CA ASP A 15 5.38 -14.91 -1.15
C ASP A 15 6.05 -15.97 -0.25
N GLU A 16 6.16 -17.19 -0.76
CA GLU A 16 6.88 -18.31 -0.16
C GLU A 16 8.30 -17.82 0.17
N PRO A 17 8.75 -17.85 1.44
CA PRO A 17 10.16 -17.62 1.70
C PRO A 17 10.92 -18.81 1.12
N GLU A 18 11.47 -18.58 -0.07
CA GLU A 18 12.42 -19.45 -0.76
C GLU A 18 13.34 -20.10 0.27
N GLN A 19 13.28 -21.43 0.26
CA GLN A 19 13.90 -22.35 1.21
C GLN A 19 15.24 -21.81 1.70
N ALA A 20 15.32 -21.59 3.01
CA ALA A 20 16.59 -21.46 3.70
C ALA A 20 17.39 -22.73 3.40
N GLN A 21 18.30 -22.64 2.42
CA GLN A 21 19.31 -23.64 2.19
C GLN A 21 20.05 -23.80 3.51
N GLU A 22 19.80 -24.92 4.18
CA GLU A 22 20.60 -25.37 5.32
C GLU A 22 22.06 -25.19 4.93
N ALA A 23 22.76 -24.36 5.69
CA ALA A 23 24.21 -24.32 5.67
C ALA A 23 24.69 -25.71 6.10
N LYS A 24 24.84 -26.63 5.14
CA LYS A 24 25.56 -27.89 5.31
C LYS A 24 27.00 -27.53 5.64
N GLU A 25 27.27 -27.40 6.94
CA GLU A 25 28.62 -27.37 7.48
C GLU A 25 29.28 -28.72 7.17
N GLY A 26 29.96 -28.81 6.03
CA GLY A 26 30.78 -29.97 5.70
C GLY A 26 31.87 -30.19 6.79
N PRO A 27 32.24 -31.45 7.08
CA PRO A 27 33.20 -31.74 8.12
C PRO A 27 34.57 -31.14 7.73
N ARG A 28 35.05 -30.20 8.54
CA ARG A 28 36.33 -29.51 8.41
C ARG A 28 37.51 -30.49 8.59
N ARG A 29 37.77 -31.35 7.62
CA ARG A 29 38.94 -32.22 7.60
C ARG A 29 40.05 -31.53 6.79
N GLY A 30 41.13 -31.12 7.48
CA GLY A 30 42.39 -30.72 6.85
C GLY A 30 42.69 -29.21 6.78
N ARG A 31 42.62 -28.47 7.89
CA ARG A 31 43.23 -27.13 7.96
C ARG A 31 44.63 -27.22 8.56
N LYS A 32 45.67 -27.02 7.73
CA LYS A 32 47.08 -26.88 8.15
C LYS A 32 47.21 -25.79 9.25
N PRO A 33 47.98 -26.03 10.32
CA PRO A 33 48.13 -25.09 11.42
C PRO A 33 49.01 -23.92 10.96
N GLY A 34 48.41 -22.77 10.62
CA GLY A 34 49.17 -21.55 10.27
C GLY A 34 48.38 -20.41 9.63
N ARG A 35 47.21 -20.67 9.00
CA ARG A 35 46.50 -19.65 8.20
C ARG A 35 45.25 -19.05 8.88
N ARG A 36 45.31 -18.81 10.19
CA ARG A 36 44.11 -18.47 11.00
C ARG A 36 43.62 -17.01 10.90
N SER A 37 44.39 -16.07 10.34
CA SER A 37 44.03 -14.65 10.31
C SER A 37 43.16 -14.26 9.10
N ALA A 38 43.52 -14.68 7.89
CA ALA A 38 42.77 -14.36 6.66
C ALA A 38 41.36 -14.98 6.62
N ASP A 39 41.21 -16.22 7.08
CA ASP A 39 39.91 -16.90 7.13
C ASP A 39 38.93 -16.27 8.14
N LYS A 40 39.44 -15.71 9.25
CA LYS A 40 38.61 -15.01 10.23
C LYS A 40 38.08 -13.68 9.67
N MET A 41 38.89 -12.99 8.87
CA MET A 41 38.45 -11.78 8.18
C MET A 41 37.39 -12.08 7.11
N ASP A 42 37.52 -13.17 6.35
CA ASP A 42 36.51 -13.59 5.38
C ASP A 42 35.18 -14.00 6.06
N VAL A 43 35.24 -14.72 7.19
CA VAL A 43 34.03 -15.06 7.96
C VAL A 43 33.35 -13.80 8.50
N LYS A 44 34.10 -12.84 9.05
CA LYS A 44 33.54 -11.55 9.51
C LYS A 44 32.92 -10.77 8.36
N ALA A 45 33.57 -10.73 7.20
CA ALA A 45 33.05 -10.04 6.02
C ALA A 45 31.79 -10.70 5.45
N LYS A 46 31.72 -12.04 5.42
CA LYS A 46 30.50 -12.78 5.02
C LYS A 46 29.34 -12.52 5.98
N LEU A 47 29.62 -12.52 7.28
CA LEU A 47 28.60 -12.26 8.30
C LEU A 47 28.06 -10.82 8.19
N GLU A 48 28.92 -9.83 7.98
CA GLU A 48 28.49 -8.45 7.77
C GLU A 48 27.68 -8.28 6.48
N ARG A 49 28.07 -8.94 5.38
CA ARG A 49 27.26 -8.94 4.14
C ARG A 49 25.88 -9.56 4.34
N SER A 50 25.78 -10.69 5.05
CA SER A 50 24.50 -11.33 5.36
C SER A 50 23.63 -10.46 6.28
N ARG A 51 24.22 -9.78 7.25
CA ARG A 51 23.52 -8.80 8.10
C ARG A 51 23.01 -7.63 7.27
N GLN A 52 23.82 -7.11 6.35
CA GLN A 52 23.46 -6.00 5.49
C GLN A 52 22.30 -6.37 4.55
N SER A 53 22.35 -7.52 3.88
CA SER A 53 21.25 -7.97 3.02
C SER A 53 19.96 -8.19 3.80
N ALA A 54 20.04 -8.71 5.03
CA ALA A 54 18.87 -8.84 5.91
C ALA A 54 18.27 -7.47 6.31
N ARG A 55 19.12 -6.46 6.57
CA ARG A 55 18.67 -5.08 6.85
C ARG A 55 18.00 -4.46 5.63
N GLU A 56 18.61 -4.60 4.45
CA GLU A 56 18.09 -4.09 3.19
C GLU A 56 16.75 -4.76 2.83
N CYS A 57 16.62 -6.07 3.05
CA CYS A 57 15.35 -6.78 2.87
C CYS A 57 14.24 -6.19 3.75
N ARG A 58 14.51 -5.94 5.03
CA ARG A 58 13.56 -5.31 5.96
C ARG A 58 13.21 -3.88 5.52
N ALA A 59 14.22 -3.08 5.13
CA ALA A 59 14.01 -1.72 4.67
C ALA A 59 13.15 -1.68 3.39
N ARG A 60 13.44 -2.55 2.43
CA ARG A 60 12.65 -2.69 1.19
C ARG A 60 11.22 -3.11 1.49
N LYS A 61 11.01 -4.09 2.37
CA LYS A 61 9.66 -4.52 2.78
C LYS A 61 8.87 -3.39 3.43
N LYS A 62 9.51 -2.62 4.32
CA LYS A 62 8.89 -1.45 4.94
C LYS A 62 8.47 -0.41 3.89
N LEU A 63 9.36 -0.07 2.95
CA LEU A 63 9.06 0.88 1.89
C LEU A 63 7.94 0.39 0.97
N ARG A 64 7.94 -0.91 0.61
CA ARG A 64 6.87 -1.51 -0.20
C ARG A 64 5.51 -1.37 0.48
N TYR A 65 5.43 -1.69 1.77
CA TYR A 65 4.17 -1.60 2.51
C TYR A 65 3.73 -0.16 2.74
N GLN A 66 4.66 0.74 3.03
CA GLN A 66 4.35 2.16 3.13
C GLN A 66 3.73 2.70 1.83
N TYR A 67 4.33 2.39 0.68
CA TYR A 67 3.79 2.81 -0.61
C TYR A 67 2.40 2.23 -0.89
N LEU A 68 2.19 0.95 -0.60
CA LEU A 68 0.87 0.32 -0.78
C LEU A 68 -0.19 0.92 0.16
N GLU A 69 0.18 1.24 1.39
CA GLU A 69 -0.68 1.92 2.36
C GLU A 69 -1.05 3.33 1.88
N GLU A 70 -0.06 4.11 1.40
CA GLU A 70 -0.29 5.43 0.81
C GLU A 70 -1.25 5.34 -0.40
N LEU A 71 -1.04 4.39 -1.31
CA LEU A 71 -1.95 4.20 -2.46
C LEU A 71 -3.39 3.85 -2.04
N VAL A 72 -3.56 2.96 -1.07
CA VAL A 72 -4.88 2.54 -0.59
C VAL A 72 -5.57 3.71 0.10
N THR A 73 -4.89 4.43 0.98
CA THR A 73 -5.45 5.56 1.73
C THR A 73 -5.85 6.72 0.81
N GLU A 74 -5.04 7.04 -0.20
CA GLU A 74 -5.39 8.04 -1.21
C GLU A 74 -6.64 7.65 -2.01
N ARG A 75 -6.74 6.37 -2.42
CA ARG A 75 -7.90 5.85 -3.13
C ARG A 75 -9.16 5.89 -2.28
N GLU A 76 -9.08 5.46 -1.02
CA GLU A 76 -10.20 5.50 -0.08
C GLU A 76 -10.69 6.94 0.12
N LYS A 77 -9.76 7.89 0.27
CA LYS A 77 -10.09 9.32 0.38
C LYS A 77 -10.82 9.82 -0.87
N ALA A 78 -10.34 9.47 -2.07
CA ALA A 78 -10.99 9.85 -3.33
C ALA A 78 -12.41 9.26 -3.43
N VAL A 79 -12.59 7.99 -3.06
CA VAL A 79 -13.92 7.35 -3.04
C VAL A 79 -14.86 8.06 -2.07
N MET A 80 -14.37 8.42 -0.88
CA MET A 80 -15.17 9.13 0.11
C MET A 80 -15.58 10.53 -0.37
N LEU A 81 -14.69 11.25 -1.04
CA LEU A 81 -15.01 12.56 -1.64
C LEU A 81 -16.08 12.43 -2.73
N LEU A 82 -15.90 11.49 -3.66
CA LEU A 82 -16.85 11.26 -4.75
C LEU A 82 -18.24 10.84 -4.23
N ARG A 83 -18.28 10.01 -3.17
CA ARG A 83 -19.56 9.63 -2.54
C ARG A 83 -20.29 10.85 -1.95
N ARG A 84 -19.58 11.72 -1.23
CA ARG A 84 -20.17 12.96 -0.68
C ARG A 84 -20.69 13.88 -1.78
N GLU A 85 -19.94 14.02 -2.86
CA GLU A 85 -20.34 14.82 -4.02
C GLU A 85 -21.59 14.24 -4.70
N LEU A 86 -21.64 12.92 -4.86
CA LEU A 86 -22.80 12.23 -5.42
C LEU A 86 -24.05 12.40 -4.53
N ASP A 87 -23.89 12.26 -3.21
CA ASP A 87 -24.98 12.46 -2.26
C ASP A 87 -25.50 13.90 -2.27
N LYS A 88 -24.61 14.88 -2.43
CA LYS A 88 -24.97 16.28 -2.66
C LYS A 88 -25.85 16.43 -3.91
N TYR A 89 -25.42 15.89 -5.05
CA TYR A 89 -26.20 15.97 -6.29
C TYR A 89 -27.55 15.26 -6.17
N ARG A 90 -27.63 14.11 -5.49
CA ARG A 90 -28.91 13.43 -5.22
C ARG A 90 -29.87 14.31 -4.42
N ALA A 91 -29.36 15.00 -3.39
CA ALA A 91 -30.17 15.93 -2.63
C ALA A 91 -30.64 17.11 -3.51
N SER A 92 -29.75 17.69 -4.31
CA SER A 92 -30.10 18.78 -5.23
C SER A 92 -31.16 18.36 -6.26
N VAL A 93 -31.06 17.14 -6.83
CA VAL A 93 -32.07 16.62 -7.76
C VAL A 93 -33.43 16.51 -7.08
N LYS A 94 -33.48 15.95 -5.87
CA LYS A 94 -34.73 15.83 -5.10
C LYS A 94 -35.35 17.21 -4.81
N ASP A 95 -34.54 18.19 -4.46
CA ASP A 95 -35.03 19.55 -4.24
C ASP A 95 -35.59 20.18 -5.52
N VAL A 96 -34.92 19.98 -6.66
CA VAL A 96 -35.39 20.42 -7.98
C VAL A 96 -36.71 19.73 -8.36
N GLU A 97 -36.83 18.43 -8.14
CA GLU A 97 -38.07 17.67 -8.37
C GLU A 97 -39.24 18.19 -7.51
N GLU A 98 -38.95 18.62 -6.29
CA GLU A 98 -39.93 19.21 -5.37
C GLU A 98 -40.17 20.71 -5.65
N GLY A 99 -39.61 21.25 -6.74
CA GLY A 99 -39.77 22.64 -7.14
C GLY A 99 -39.04 23.65 -6.23
N ARG A 100 -38.17 23.18 -5.34
CA ARG A 100 -37.34 24.02 -4.49
C ARG A 100 -36.08 24.44 -5.24
N MET A 101 -35.98 25.74 -5.52
CA MET A 101 -34.79 26.30 -6.15
C MET A 101 -33.72 26.58 -5.08
N THR A 102 -32.85 25.60 -4.85
CA THR A 102 -31.77 25.71 -3.86
C THR A 102 -30.79 26.82 -4.22
N GLU A 103 -30.17 27.42 -3.20
CA GLU A 103 -29.23 28.53 -3.35
C GLU A 103 -28.03 28.15 -4.25
N GLU A 104 -27.59 26.89 -4.18
CA GLU A 104 -26.54 26.35 -5.04
C GLU A 104 -26.94 26.30 -6.52
N VAL A 105 -28.19 25.93 -6.82
CA VAL A 105 -28.72 25.93 -8.19
C VAL A 105 -28.88 27.36 -8.69
N GLN A 106 -29.27 28.31 -7.83
CA GLN A 106 -29.31 29.73 -8.20
C GLN A 106 -27.92 30.28 -8.54
N VAL A 107 -26.91 29.99 -7.71
CA VAL A 107 -25.51 30.37 -7.98
C VAL A 107 -25.04 29.77 -9.29
N LEU A 108 -25.29 28.47 -9.53
CA LEU A 108 -24.91 27.80 -10.78
C LEU A 108 -25.61 28.41 -12.01
N LEU A 109 -26.89 28.73 -11.90
CA LEU A 109 -27.66 29.35 -12.98
C LEU A 109 -27.25 30.81 -13.23
N SER A 110 -26.81 31.53 -12.20
CA SER A 110 -26.20 32.85 -12.33
C SER A 110 -24.81 32.78 -12.98
N GLU A 111 -23.97 31.81 -12.61
CA GLU A 111 -22.66 31.57 -13.23
C GLU A 111 -22.80 31.17 -14.72
N LEU A 112 -23.83 30.39 -15.05
CA LEU A 112 -24.17 30.02 -16.43
C LEU A 112 -24.84 31.16 -17.22
N GLY A 113 -25.11 32.31 -16.59
CA GLY A 113 -25.72 33.48 -17.24
C GLY A 113 -27.19 33.30 -17.61
N ILE A 114 -27.86 32.29 -17.07
CA ILE A 114 -29.27 31.96 -17.35
C ILE A 114 -30.20 32.85 -16.52
N ILE A 115 -29.79 33.22 -15.31
CA ILE A 115 -30.54 34.14 -14.44
C ILE A 115 -29.74 35.45 -14.31
N LYS A 116 -30.31 36.56 -14.81
CA LYS A 116 -29.82 37.90 -14.49
C LYS A 116 -30.31 38.27 -13.10
N GLN A 117 -29.43 38.65 -12.19
CA GLN A 117 -29.85 39.41 -11.01
C GLN A 117 -30.41 40.73 -11.51
N GLU A 118 -31.72 40.91 -11.41
CA GLU A 118 -32.32 42.24 -11.57
C GLU A 118 -31.92 43.05 -10.34
N THR A 119 -31.07 44.06 -10.56
CA THR A 119 -30.79 45.16 -9.62
C THR A 119 -32.01 46.02 -9.40
#